data_AF-A0A4Q3M929-F1
#
_entry.id   AF-A0A4Q3M929-F1
#
_cell.length_a   1.000
_cell.length_b   1.000
_cell.length_c   1.000
_cell.angle_alpha   90.00
_cell.angle_beta   90.00
_cell.angle_gamma   90.00
#
_symmetry.space_group_name_H-M   'P 1'
#
loop_
_entity.id
_entity.type
_entity.pdbx_description
1 polymer ?
#
loop_
_entity_poly.entity_id
_entity_poly.type
_entity_poly.pdbx_seq_one_letter_code
_entity_poly.pdbx_strand_id
1 'polypeptide(L)'
;PRINPHAFLLRQVFDHDYAEVAALLDKTEAACRQLVHRAAGRVRQERPRFDVPRDTHRRLLEQFMQAARSGKRDDLQALLSGDVQLVGDGGGKVQSFGKILQGAYRIANLYWALWRRPMEVVYRMAQVNGEPGLLRYVDGQLESAQAFVTDGERIVAIYVVRNPDKLAGIAPLS
;
A
#
# COMPACT_ATOMS: atom_id res chain seq x y z
N PRO A 1 19.73 4.21 -2.65
CA PRO A 1 19.12 3.36 -1.60
C PRO A 1 17.98 2.51 -2.17
N ARG A 2 18.14 1.19 -2.24
CA ARG A 2 17.09 0.28 -2.72
C ARG A 2 16.06 0.10 -1.61
N ILE A 3 14.87 0.65 -1.81
CA ILE A 3 13.71 0.40 -0.95
C ILE A 3 13.43 -1.12 -1.01
N ASN A 4 13.50 -1.82 0.12
CA ASN A 4 13.19 -3.25 0.20
C ASN A 4 11.66 -3.44 0.28
N PRO A 5 10.97 -3.82 -0.81
CA PRO A 5 9.51 -3.83 -0.90
C PRO A 5 8.85 -4.83 0.07
N HIS A 6 9.57 -5.88 0.46
CA HIS A 6 9.06 -6.89 1.39
C HIS A 6 8.84 -6.36 2.79
N ALA A 7 9.46 -5.23 3.11
CA ALA A 7 9.74 -4.87 4.48
C ALA A 7 8.67 -3.87 5.01
N PHE A 8 8.11 -3.01 4.14
CA PHE A 8 7.02 -2.08 4.47
C PHE A 8 5.65 -2.76 4.64
N LEU A 9 5.46 -3.92 3.99
CA LEU A 9 4.21 -4.70 4.01
C LEU A 9 4.07 -5.62 5.25
N LEU A 10 5.05 -5.65 6.15
CA LEU A 10 5.13 -6.59 7.27
C LEU A 10 4.34 -6.19 8.52
N ARG A 11 3.34 -5.31 8.43
CA ARG A 11 2.55 -4.95 9.63
C ARG A 11 1.07 -5.32 9.57
N GLN A 12 0.60 -5.94 8.48
CA GLN A 12 -0.72 -6.58 8.43
C GLN A 12 -0.71 -8.06 8.01
N VAL A 13 0.45 -8.67 7.77
CA VAL A 13 0.55 -10.13 7.47
C VAL A 13 0.86 -10.95 8.72
N PHE A 14 1.16 -10.32 9.84
CA PHE A 14 1.62 -11.03 11.05
C PHE A 14 0.66 -10.93 12.23
N ASP A 15 -0.55 -10.41 12.03
CA ASP A 15 -1.57 -10.52 13.08
C ASP A 15 -2.30 -11.88 13.08
N HIS A 16 -2.12 -12.73 12.06
CA HIS A 16 -2.50 -14.16 12.05
C HIS A 16 -1.58 -14.90 11.04
N ASP A 17 -0.97 -16.06 11.23
CA ASP A 17 -0.87 -17.07 12.29
C ASP A 17 0.63 -17.44 12.41
N TYR A 18 1.27 -17.15 13.54
CA TYR A 18 2.70 -17.42 13.71
C TYR A 18 3.02 -18.92 13.65
N ALA A 19 2.03 -19.78 13.90
CA ALA A 19 2.16 -21.23 13.83
C ALA A 19 2.41 -21.71 12.39
N GLU A 20 1.71 -21.15 11.40
CA GLU A 20 1.93 -21.48 9.99
C GLU A 20 3.30 -21.01 9.50
N VAL A 21 3.72 -19.79 9.88
CA VAL A 21 5.04 -19.25 9.52
C VAL A 21 6.16 -20.03 10.20
N ALA A 22 5.95 -20.49 11.44
CA ALA A 22 6.83 -21.37 12.18
C ALA A 22 7.01 -22.73 11.48
N ALA A 23 5.90 -23.36 11.08
CA ALA A 23 5.92 -24.62 10.34
C ALA A 23 6.62 -24.51 8.99
N LEU A 24 6.39 -23.42 8.26
CA LEU A 24 6.96 -23.19 6.92
C LEU A 24 8.46 -22.87 6.94
N LEU A 25 8.95 -22.29 8.04
CA LEU A 25 10.35 -21.88 8.22
C LEU A 25 11.15 -22.86 9.08
N ASP A 26 10.53 -23.95 9.53
CA ASP A 26 11.06 -24.88 10.54
C ASP A 26 11.66 -24.13 11.74
N LYS A 27 10.87 -23.22 12.31
CA LYS A 27 11.25 -22.34 13.42
C LYS A 27 10.14 -22.30 14.45
N THR A 28 10.48 -21.94 15.68
CA THR A 28 9.46 -21.68 16.70
C THR A 28 8.75 -20.36 16.39
N GLU A 29 7.49 -20.24 16.81
CA GLU A 29 6.74 -18.99 16.70
C GLU A 29 7.48 -17.81 17.35
N ALA A 30 8.16 -18.06 18.49
CA ALA A 30 8.96 -17.06 19.17
C ALA A 30 10.14 -16.56 18.31
N ALA A 31 10.81 -17.47 17.58
CA ALA A 31 11.85 -17.10 16.63
C ALA A 31 11.27 -16.33 15.43
N CYS A 32 10.10 -16.71 14.91
CA CYS A 32 9.41 -15.96 13.87
C CYS A 32 9.01 -14.55 14.34
N ARG A 33 8.44 -14.42 15.55
CA ARG A 33 8.14 -13.13 16.20
C ARG A 33 9.39 -12.25 16.30
N GLN A 34 10.52 -12.83 16.71
CA GLN A 34 11.78 -12.09 16.83
C GLN A 34 12.37 -11.68 15.48
N LEU A 35 12.25 -12.52 14.44
CA LEU A 35 12.65 -12.19 13.07
C LEU A 35 11.78 -11.08 12.48
N VAL A 36 10.46 -11.15 12.68
CA VAL A 36 9.51 -10.10 12.29
C VAL A 36 9.82 -8.80 13.02
N HIS A 37 10.07 -8.84 14.32
CA HIS A 37 10.45 -7.67 15.10
C HIS A 37 11.75 -7.04 14.58
N ARG A 38 12.77 -7.84 14.27
CA ARG A 38 14.05 -7.36 13.70
C ARG A 38 13.88 -6.81 12.29
N ALA A 39 13.07 -7.46 11.45
CA ALA A 39 12.76 -6.98 10.11
C ALA A 39 11.98 -5.65 10.17
N ALA A 40 10.97 -5.55 11.03
CA ALA A 40 10.23 -4.32 11.29
C ALA A 40 11.14 -3.20 11.83
N GLY A 41 12.13 -3.55 12.66
CA GLY A 41 13.16 -2.63 13.13
C GLY A 41 14.03 -2.09 11.99
N ARG A 42 14.49 -2.95 11.07
CA ARG A 42 15.26 -2.54 9.89
C ARG A 42 14.45 -1.69 8.91
N VAL A 43 13.17 -2.01 8.74
CA VAL A 43 12.21 -1.24 7.92
C VAL A 43 12.01 0.16 8.46
N ARG A 44 11.86 0.29 9.78
CA ARG A 44 11.74 1.59 10.44
C ARG A 44 13.00 2.44 10.29
N GLN A 45 14.16 1.81 10.12
CA GLN A 45 15.44 2.51 9.88
C GLN A 45 15.61 2.93 8.42
N GLU A 46 14.99 2.24 7.46
CA GLU A 46 15.07 2.53 6.02
C GLU A 46 13.94 3.44 5.48
N ARG A 47 12.92 3.76 6.28
CA ARG A 47 11.88 4.73 5.88
C ARG A 47 12.51 6.13 5.70
N PRO A 48 12.17 6.86 4.62
CA PRO A 48 12.28 8.32 4.65
C PRO A 48 11.46 8.80 5.85
N ARG A 49 12.16 9.31 6.88
CA ARG A 49 11.55 9.85 8.10
C ARG A 49 10.99 11.23 7.78
N PHE A 50 9.88 11.27 7.05
CA PHE A 50 9.09 12.49 6.97
C PHE A 50 8.17 12.52 8.19
N ASP A 51 8.37 13.51 9.06
CA ASP A 51 7.46 13.80 10.17
C ASP A 51 6.31 14.66 9.62
N VAL A 52 5.37 14.01 8.93
CA VAL A 52 4.25 14.67 8.26
C VAL A 52 3.05 14.68 9.20
N PRO A 53 2.45 15.85 9.49
CA PRO A 53 1.21 15.91 10.24
C PRO A 53 0.12 15.07 9.58
N ARG A 54 -0.58 14.27 10.38
CA ARG A 54 -1.60 13.32 9.90
C ARG A 54 -2.69 13.98 9.05
N ASP A 55 -3.07 15.21 9.36
CA ASP A 55 -4.05 15.97 8.57
C ASP A 55 -3.52 16.40 7.20
N THR A 56 -2.24 16.72 7.10
CA THR A 56 -1.58 17.00 5.82
C THR A 56 -1.59 15.75 4.94
N HIS A 57 -1.23 14.61 5.51
CA HIS A 57 -1.29 13.33 4.79
C HIS A 57 -2.73 13.00 4.35
N ARG A 58 -3.73 13.16 5.23
CA ARG A 58 -5.14 12.96 4.86
C ARG A 58 -5.60 13.86 3.71
N ARG A 59 -5.29 15.16 3.76
CA ARG A 59 -5.65 16.09 2.68
C ARG A 59 -5.03 15.68 1.34
N LEU A 60 -3.79 15.21 1.36
CA LEU A 60 -3.14 14.71 0.14
C LEU A 60 -3.85 13.46 -0.41
N LEU A 61 -4.29 12.55 0.47
CA LEU A 61 -5.03 11.36 0.04
C LEU A 61 -6.44 11.69 -0.44
N GLU A 62 -7.08 12.73 0.11
CA GLU A 62 -8.36 13.25 -0.38
C GLU A 62 -8.23 13.81 -1.81
N GLN A 63 -7.18 14.60 -2.07
CA GLN A 63 -6.86 15.08 -3.42
C GLN A 63 -6.57 13.91 -4.37
N PHE A 64 -5.82 12.91 -3.90
CA PHE A 64 -5.54 11.70 -4.68
C PHE A 64 -6.82 10.95 -5.06
N MET A 65 -7.75 10.75 -4.12
CA MET A 65 -9.04 10.12 -4.40
C MET A 65 -9.85 10.90 -5.43
N GLN A 66 -9.88 12.23 -5.32
CA GLN A 66 -10.59 13.09 -6.28
C GLN A 66 -9.98 12.97 -7.67
N ALA A 67 -8.66 13.05 -7.79
CA ALA A 67 -7.95 12.93 -9.07
C ALA A 67 -8.11 11.53 -9.69
N ALA A 68 -8.07 10.46 -8.88
CA ALA A 68 -8.30 9.09 -9.33
C ALA A 68 -9.72 8.85 -9.85
N ARG A 69 -10.73 9.55 -9.31
CA ARG A 69 -12.14 9.46 -9.73
C ARG A 69 -12.49 10.35 -10.92
N SER A 70 -11.77 11.45 -11.11
CA SER A 70 -12.02 12.40 -12.20
C SER A 70 -11.46 11.95 -13.55
N GLY A 71 -10.56 10.97 -13.55
CA GLY A 71 -9.86 10.54 -14.78
C GLY A 71 -8.84 11.57 -15.28
N LYS A 72 -8.52 12.61 -14.51
CA LYS A 72 -7.52 13.62 -14.86
C LYS A 72 -6.13 13.11 -14.49
N ARG A 73 -5.47 12.49 -15.46
CA ARG A 73 -4.11 11.93 -15.28
C ARG A 73 -3.11 12.97 -14.78
N ASP A 74 -3.19 14.19 -15.27
CA ASP A 74 -2.21 15.24 -14.93
C ASP A 74 -2.38 15.71 -13.48
N ASP A 75 -3.63 15.77 -12.98
CA ASP A 75 -3.91 16.03 -11.56
C ASP A 75 -3.33 14.93 -10.66
N LEU A 76 -3.48 13.67 -11.06
CA LEU A 76 -2.84 12.54 -10.36
C LEU A 76 -1.32 12.68 -10.38
N GLN A 77 -0.74 12.99 -11.53
CA GLN A 77 0.71 13.13 -11.69
C GLN A 77 1.27 14.27 -10.83
N ALA A 78 0.53 15.38 -10.70
CA ALA A 78 0.92 16.54 -9.90
C ALA A 78 1.07 16.22 -8.40
N LEU A 79 0.36 15.21 -7.89
CA LEU A 79 0.41 14.76 -6.49
C LEU A 79 1.57 13.80 -6.21
N LEU A 80 2.26 13.30 -7.23
CA LEU A 80 3.32 12.31 -7.08
C LEU A 80 4.69 12.99 -7.15
N SER A 81 5.68 12.45 -6.42
CA SER A 81 7.08 12.84 -6.61
C SER A 81 7.61 12.31 -7.94
N GLY A 82 8.63 12.95 -8.51
CA GLY A 82 9.19 12.50 -9.80
C GLY A 82 9.70 11.05 -9.77
N ASP A 83 10.23 10.63 -8.63
CA ASP A 83 10.83 9.32 -8.36
C ASP A 83 9.89 8.32 -7.66
N VAL A 84 8.59 8.66 -7.55
CA VAL A 84 7.60 7.88 -6.81
C VAL A 84 7.63 6.40 -7.18
N GLN A 85 7.42 5.52 -6.20
CA GLN A 85 7.37 4.08 -6.41
C GLN A 85 6.01 3.51 -6.05
N LEU A 86 5.49 2.61 -6.88
CA LEU A 86 4.35 1.77 -6.57
C LEU A 86 4.82 0.33 -6.46
N VAL A 87 4.53 -0.27 -5.31
CA VAL A 87 4.97 -1.61 -4.93
C VAL A 87 3.75 -2.45 -4.61
N GLY A 88 3.57 -3.55 -5.35
CA GLY A 88 2.58 -4.58 -5.02
C GLY A 88 3.13 -5.64 -4.08
N ASP A 89 2.24 -6.36 -3.41
CA ASP A 89 2.54 -7.49 -2.53
C ASP A 89 3.05 -8.78 -3.22
N GLY A 90 3.42 -8.70 -4.50
CA GLY A 90 4.25 -9.72 -5.16
C GLY A 90 3.54 -10.97 -5.68
N GLY A 91 2.21 -11.01 -5.68
CA GLY A 91 1.45 -11.86 -6.60
C GLY A 91 1.40 -13.35 -6.29
N GLY A 92 1.40 -13.74 -5.02
CA GLY A 92 1.30 -15.16 -4.63
C GLY A 92 -0.04 -15.84 -4.95
N LYS A 93 -1.13 -15.08 -5.14
CA LYS A 93 -2.50 -15.62 -5.39
C LYS A 93 -3.34 -14.84 -6.42
N VAL A 94 -3.12 -13.54 -6.58
CA VAL A 94 -3.77 -12.67 -7.60
C VAL A 94 -2.67 -11.94 -8.37
N GLN A 95 -2.88 -11.63 -9.66
CA GLN A 95 -1.92 -10.88 -10.47
C GLN A 95 -1.60 -9.53 -9.82
N SER A 96 -0.48 -9.44 -9.11
CA SER A 96 0.03 -8.24 -8.46
C SER A 96 1.32 -7.81 -9.18
N PHE A 97 1.71 -6.55 -9.03
CA PHE A 97 2.91 -6.02 -9.69
C PHE A 97 4.16 -6.73 -9.15
N GLY A 98 4.64 -7.77 -9.85
CA GLY A 98 5.90 -8.45 -9.55
C GLY A 98 7.15 -7.60 -9.81
N LYS A 99 6.99 -6.37 -10.31
CA LYS A 99 8.04 -5.37 -10.54
C LYS A 99 7.58 -4.02 -10.00
N ILE A 100 8.46 -3.36 -9.25
CA ILE A 100 8.27 -1.99 -8.77
C ILE A 100 7.96 -1.09 -9.98
N LEU A 101 6.84 -0.37 -9.95
CA LEU A 101 6.51 0.63 -10.96
C LEU A 101 7.03 1.97 -10.46
N GLN A 102 7.94 2.60 -11.21
CA GLN A 102 8.57 3.84 -10.80
C GLN A 102 8.20 5.00 -11.74
N GLY A 103 8.04 6.18 -11.16
CA GLY A 103 7.83 7.44 -11.87
C GLY A 103 6.37 7.90 -11.92
N ALA A 104 6.18 9.20 -11.69
CA ALA A 104 4.88 9.85 -11.57
C ALA A 104 3.96 9.57 -12.78
N TYR A 105 4.48 9.76 -14.00
CA TYR A 105 3.71 9.55 -15.23
C TYR A 105 3.20 8.10 -15.34
N ARG A 106 4.04 7.11 -15.05
CA ARG A 106 3.69 5.69 -15.19
C ARG A 106 2.62 5.28 -14.19
N ILE A 107 2.72 5.77 -12.96
CA ILE A 107 1.73 5.52 -11.91
C ILE A 107 0.42 6.26 -12.20
N ALA A 108 0.47 7.54 -12.58
CA ALA A 108 -0.73 8.29 -12.97
C ALA A 108 -1.46 7.64 -14.15
N ASN A 109 -0.70 7.17 -15.16
CA ASN A 109 -1.26 6.46 -16.31
C ASN A 109 -1.89 5.11 -15.93
N LEU A 110 -1.35 4.40 -14.93
CA LEU A 110 -1.97 3.19 -14.40
C LEU A 110 -3.36 3.48 -13.81
N TYR A 111 -3.46 4.48 -12.92
CA TYR A 111 -4.75 4.85 -12.31
C TYR A 111 -5.75 5.35 -13.36
N TRP A 112 -5.29 6.12 -14.35
CA TRP A 112 -6.10 6.54 -15.49
C TRP A 112 -6.60 5.34 -16.31
N ALA A 113 -5.75 4.37 -16.61
CA ALA A 113 -6.14 3.17 -17.33
C ALA A 113 -7.14 2.31 -16.55
N LEU A 114 -7.04 2.27 -15.22
CA LEU A 114 -8.02 1.62 -14.35
C LEU A 114 -9.36 2.36 -14.34
N TRP A 115 -9.33 3.69 -14.31
CA TRP A 115 -10.53 4.55 -14.37
C TRP A 115 -11.32 4.36 -15.68
N ARG A 116 -10.63 4.12 -16.81
CA ARG A 116 -11.28 3.89 -18.12
C ARG A 116 -12.05 2.57 -18.23
N ARG A 117 -11.90 1.66 -17.27
CA ARG A 117 -12.60 0.36 -17.31
C ARG A 117 -14.06 0.56 -16.91
N PRO A 118 -15.01 -0.18 -17.50
CA PRO A 118 -16.42 -0.11 -17.13
C PRO A 118 -16.68 -0.89 -15.82
N MET A 119 -16.04 -0.44 -14.74
CA MET A 119 -16.18 -1.02 -13.39
C MET A 119 -16.49 0.11 -12.41
N GLU A 120 -17.30 -0.16 -11.40
CA GLU A 120 -17.54 0.81 -10.33
C GLU A 120 -16.32 0.83 -9.40
N VAL A 121 -15.60 1.95 -9.35
CA VAL A 121 -14.41 2.10 -8.49
C VAL A 121 -14.69 3.10 -7.37
N VAL A 122 -14.56 2.64 -6.13
CA VAL A 122 -14.76 3.45 -4.93
C VAL A 122 -13.51 3.43 -4.07
N TYR A 123 -13.03 4.60 -3.67
CA TYR A 123 -11.98 4.74 -2.67
C TYR A 123 -12.59 5.15 -1.33
N ARG A 124 -12.03 4.62 -0.24
CA ARG A 124 -12.40 4.94 1.14
C ARG A 124 -11.14 5.22 1.95
N MET A 125 -11.17 6.27 2.76
CA MET A 125 -10.12 6.55 3.72
C MET A 125 -10.09 5.44 4.78
N ALA A 126 -8.91 4.97 5.14
CA ALA A 126 -8.70 3.99 6.20
C ALA A 126 -7.41 4.28 6.96
N GLN A 127 -7.19 3.55 8.05
CA GLN A 127 -5.89 3.48 8.69
C GLN A 127 -5.18 2.21 8.20
N VAL A 128 -4.01 2.38 7.59
CA VAL A 128 -3.17 1.26 7.15
C VAL A 128 -1.85 1.37 7.91
N ASN A 129 -1.56 0.38 8.77
CA ASN A 129 -0.40 0.38 9.66
C ASN A 129 -0.30 1.61 10.60
N GLY A 130 -1.45 2.16 11.02
CA GLY A 130 -1.54 3.33 11.90
C GLY A 130 -1.44 4.69 11.19
N GLU A 131 -1.22 4.69 9.88
CA GLU A 131 -1.14 5.90 9.05
C GLU A 131 -2.38 6.04 8.15
N PRO A 132 -2.71 7.26 7.69
CA PRO A 132 -3.68 7.44 6.61
C PRO A 132 -3.35 6.56 5.39
N GLY A 133 -4.37 5.87 4.90
CA GLY A 133 -4.30 5.04 3.70
C GLY A 133 -5.66 4.93 3.03
N LEU A 134 -5.73 4.16 1.94
CA LEU A 134 -6.96 3.98 1.18
C LEU A 134 -7.32 2.51 1.03
N LEU A 135 -8.62 2.21 1.13
CA LEU A 135 -9.19 0.98 0.60
C LEU A 135 -9.81 1.29 -0.76
N ARG A 136 -9.58 0.40 -1.73
CA ARG A 136 -10.17 0.47 -3.06
C ARG A 136 -11.12 -0.69 -3.24
N TYR A 137 -12.36 -0.36 -3.60
CA TYR A 137 -13.40 -1.29 -3.94
C TYR A 137 -13.64 -1.26 -5.44
N VAL A 138 -13.88 -2.44 -6.02
CA VAL A 138 -14.28 -2.61 -7.42
C VAL A 138 -15.54 -3.44 -7.44
N ASP A 139 -16.61 -2.91 -8.05
CA ASP A 139 -17.91 -3.57 -8.14
C ASP A 139 -18.41 -4.06 -6.76
N GLY A 140 -18.25 -3.21 -5.75
CA GLY A 140 -18.64 -3.47 -4.36
C GLY A 140 -17.69 -4.37 -3.55
N GLN A 141 -16.67 -4.96 -4.17
CA GLN A 141 -15.73 -5.87 -3.50
C GLN A 141 -14.42 -5.17 -3.12
N LEU A 142 -13.89 -5.45 -1.92
CA LEU A 142 -12.59 -4.94 -1.50
C LEU A 142 -11.51 -5.53 -2.41
N GLU A 143 -10.86 -4.67 -3.19
CA GLU A 143 -9.91 -5.06 -4.22
C GLU A 143 -8.46 -4.81 -3.79
N SER A 144 -8.23 -3.71 -3.07
CA SER A 144 -6.92 -3.44 -2.49
C SER A 144 -6.95 -2.58 -1.25
N ALA A 145 -5.94 -2.75 -0.40
CA ALA A 145 -5.56 -1.80 0.63
C ALA A 145 -4.24 -1.12 0.22
N GLN A 146 -4.17 0.20 0.42
CA GLN A 146 -3.11 1.05 -0.10
C GLN A 146 -2.54 1.92 1.01
N ALA A 147 -1.24 1.80 1.24
CA ALA A 147 -0.50 2.66 2.16
C ALA A 147 0.34 3.66 1.36
N PHE A 148 0.41 4.89 1.85
CA PHE A 148 1.08 6.00 1.17
C PHE A 148 2.22 6.52 2.05
N VAL A 149 3.34 6.85 1.42
CA VAL A 149 4.42 7.61 2.02
C VAL A 149 4.48 8.95 1.32
N THR A 150 4.56 10.02 2.10
CA THR A 150 4.58 11.39 1.62
C THR A 150 5.62 12.20 2.36
N ASP A 151 6.16 13.22 1.70
CA ASP A 151 6.99 14.27 2.29
C ASP A 151 6.18 15.46 2.84
N GLY A 152 4.84 15.40 2.73
CA GLY A 152 3.91 16.47 3.12
C GLY A 152 3.37 17.27 1.93
N GLU A 153 4.03 17.22 0.78
CA GLU A 153 3.61 17.90 -0.44
C GLU A 153 3.24 16.91 -1.55
N ARG A 154 4.00 15.82 -1.66
CA ARG A 154 3.90 14.81 -2.71
C ARG A 154 3.92 13.41 -2.13
N ILE A 155 3.35 12.48 -2.87
CA ILE A 155 3.40 11.05 -2.60
C ILE A 155 4.71 10.51 -3.18
N VAL A 156 5.56 9.94 -2.33
CA VAL A 156 6.87 9.36 -2.69
C VAL A 156 6.83 7.84 -2.82
N ALA A 157 5.85 7.18 -2.19
CA ALA A 157 5.62 5.75 -2.40
C ALA A 157 4.16 5.36 -2.16
N ILE A 158 3.72 4.34 -2.90
CA ILE A 158 2.42 3.68 -2.76
C ILE A 158 2.68 2.19 -2.61
N TYR A 159 2.17 1.59 -1.55
CA TYR A 159 2.23 0.15 -1.31
C TYR A 159 0.83 -0.42 -1.42
N VAL A 160 0.65 -1.42 -2.28
CA VAL A 160 -0.67 -1.98 -2.62
C VAL A 160 -0.70 -3.46 -2.22
N VAL A 161 -1.66 -3.80 -1.36
CA VAL A 161 -2.01 -5.18 -1.00
C VAL A 161 -3.24 -5.59 -1.79
N ARG A 162 -3.16 -6.72 -2.49
CA ARG A 162 -4.28 -7.34 -3.23
C ARG A 162 -4.54 -8.78 -2.82
N ASN A 163 -3.65 -9.41 -2.04
CA ASN A 163 -3.83 -10.78 -1.58
C ASN A 163 -5.11 -10.89 -0.71
N PRO A 164 -6.12 -11.67 -1.14
CA PRO A 164 -7.36 -11.86 -0.39
C PRO A 164 -7.16 -12.31 1.06
N ASP A 165 -6.17 -13.16 1.36
CA ASP A 165 -5.93 -13.62 2.74
C ASP A 165 -5.52 -12.45 3.65
N LYS A 166 -4.74 -11.52 3.12
CA LYS A 166 -4.31 -10.31 3.83
C LYS A 166 -5.44 -9.29 3.96
N LEU A 167 -6.33 -9.26 2.96
CA LEU A 167 -7.51 -8.40 2.96
C LEU A 167 -8.62 -8.94 3.87
N ALA A 168 -8.70 -10.26 4.11
CA ALA A 168 -9.70 -10.86 5.01
C ALA A 168 -9.55 -10.38 6.47
N GLY A 169 -8.33 -10.05 6.90
CA GLY A 169 -8.07 -9.42 8.21
C GLY A 169 -8.40 -7.92 8.26
N ILE A 170 -8.64 -7.29 7.12
CA ILE A 170 -9.19 -5.94 7.03
C ILE A 170 -10.71 -6.13 7.01
N ALA A 171 -11.31 -6.10 8.20
CA ALA A 171 -12.72 -6.43 8.40
C ALA A 171 -13.62 -5.91 7.25
N PRO A 172 -14.45 -6.76 6.63
CA PRO A 172 -15.52 -6.29 5.77
C PRO A 172 -16.43 -5.37 6.59
N LEU A 173 -16.87 -4.26 6.00
CA LEU A 173 -17.79 -3.38 6.70
C LEU A 173 -19.11 -4.08 6.99
N SER A 174 -19.53 -3.95 8.26
CA SER A 174 -20.94 -3.76 8.62
C SER A 174 -21.38 -2.36 8.21
#